data_AF-A0A519NXT1-F1
#
_entry.id   AF-A0A519NXT1-F1
#
_cell.length_a   1.000
_cell.length_b   1.000
_cell.length_c   1.000
_cell.angle_alpha   90.00
_cell.angle_beta   90.00
_cell.angle_gamma   90.00
#
_symmetry.space_group_name_H-M   'P 1'
#
loop_
_entity.id
_entity.type
_entity.pdbx_description
1 polymer ?
#
loop_
_entity_poly.entity_id
_entity_poly.type
_entity_poly.pdbx_seq_one_letter_code
_entity_poly.pdbx_strand_id
1 'polypeptide(L)'
;MNKDKSRLYGGVAAAILIAGVGGFGLAKLTAGAGGASVASEHAEGEHEEGEAGGLEMTSEAIRAAGIQIQPVSAGGFAGEILTQGVVAATPGGEAVLTARAAGAVTQIFKRLGDPVRAGEALAIVESREAAQIAADRAVASARANLAQT
;
A
#
# COMPACT_ATOMS: atom_id res chain seq x y z
N MET A 1 -47.11 -16.01 24.74
CA MET A 1 -47.30 -16.79 23.50
C MET A 1 -46.05 -16.69 22.61
N ASN A 2 -44.89 -17.26 23.01
CA ASN A 2 -43.62 -17.01 22.29
C ASN A 2 -42.85 -18.30 21.88
N LYS A 3 -43.40 -19.51 22.07
CA LYS A 3 -42.68 -20.78 21.79
C LYS A 3 -42.66 -21.17 20.30
N ASP A 4 -43.56 -20.63 19.48
CA ASP A 4 -43.62 -20.98 18.05
C ASP A 4 -42.59 -20.21 17.22
N LYS A 5 -42.27 -18.97 17.63
CA LYS A 5 -41.29 -18.13 16.92
C LYS A 5 -39.86 -18.65 17.06
N SER A 6 -39.47 -19.21 18.21
CA SER A 6 -38.12 -19.79 18.40
C SER A 6 -37.89 -21.06 17.57
N ARG A 7 -38.94 -21.85 17.30
CA ARG A 7 -38.86 -23.01 16.40
C ARG A 7 -38.76 -22.59 14.94
N LEU A 8 -39.46 -21.51 14.57
CA LEU A 8 -39.39 -20.92 13.23
C LEU A 8 -38.01 -20.30 12.95
N TYR A 9 -37.44 -19.55 13.89
CA TYR A 9 -36.08 -19.00 13.78
C TYR A 9 -35.00 -20.10 13.80
N GLY A 10 -35.20 -21.16 14.58
CA GLY A 10 -34.31 -22.32 14.57
C GLY A 10 -34.26 -23.03 13.21
N GLY A 11 -35.43 -23.19 12.57
CA GLY A 11 -35.51 -23.75 11.21
C GLY A 11 -34.86 -22.87 10.14
N VAL A 12 -35.06 -21.55 10.22
CA VAL A 12 -34.45 -20.60 9.26
C VAL A 12 -32.93 -20.53 9.42
N ALA A 13 -32.42 -20.54 10.65
CA ALA A 13 -30.97 -20.55 10.90
C ALA A 13 -30.31 -21.84 10.37
N ALA A 14 -30.95 -23.00 10.54
CA ALA A 14 -30.46 -24.26 10.02
C ALA A 14 -30.48 -24.30 8.47
N ALA A 15 -31.52 -23.76 7.83
CA ALA A 15 -31.61 -23.68 6.38
C ALA A 15 -30.52 -22.76 5.77
N ILE A 16 -30.21 -21.63 6.41
CA ILE A 16 -29.13 -20.73 5.97
C ILE A 16 -27.76 -21.40 6.11
N LEU A 17 -27.52 -22.16 7.17
CA LEU A 17 -26.25 -22.89 7.35
C LEU A 17 -26.07 -23.99 6.31
N ILE A 18 -27.11 -24.73 5.97
CA ILE A 18 -27.05 -25.78 4.93
C ILE A 18 -26.84 -25.15 3.54
N ALA A 19 -27.52 -24.03 3.24
CA ALA A 19 -27.32 -23.32 1.99
C ALA A 19 -25.92 -22.69 1.89
N GLY A 20 -25.38 -22.15 2.99
CA GLY A 20 -24.03 -21.57 3.04
C GLY A 20 -22.93 -22.61 2.86
N VAL A 21 -23.04 -23.77 3.53
CA VAL A 21 -22.03 -24.84 3.42
C VAL A 21 -22.18 -25.61 2.10
N GLY A 22 -23.40 -25.90 1.67
CA GLY A 22 -23.66 -26.57 0.39
C GLY A 22 -23.29 -25.71 -0.82
N GLY A 23 -23.63 -24.42 -0.80
CA GLY A 23 -23.30 -23.47 -1.86
C GLY A 23 -21.80 -23.19 -1.96
N PHE A 24 -21.10 -23.03 -0.82
CA PHE A 24 -19.65 -22.81 -0.81
C PHE A 24 -18.86 -24.07 -1.24
N GLY A 25 -19.34 -25.26 -0.87
CA GLY A 25 -18.75 -26.54 -1.31
C GLY A 25 -18.84 -26.78 -2.81
N LEU A 26 -19.99 -26.48 -3.43
CA LEU A 26 -20.16 -26.59 -4.88
C LEU A 26 -19.42 -25.50 -5.67
N ALA A 27 -19.33 -24.27 -5.15
CA ALA A 27 -18.58 -23.20 -5.82
C ALA A 27 -17.06 -23.46 -5.86
N LYS A 28 -16.50 -24.12 -4.84
CA LYS A 28 -15.07 -24.51 -4.80
C LYS A 28 -14.73 -25.63 -5.79
N LEU A 29 -15.72 -26.39 -6.27
CA LEU A 29 -15.53 -27.47 -7.26
C LEU A 29 -15.71 -26.98 -8.71
N THR A 30 -16.34 -25.82 -8.95
CA THR A 30 -16.56 -25.27 -10.31
C THR A 30 -15.70 -24.05 -10.64
N ALA A 31 -15.04 -23.43 -9.66
CA ALA A 31 -14.15 -22.27 -9.85
C ALA A 31 -12.74 -22.64 -10.34
N GLY A 32 -12.64 -23.64 -11.22
CA GLY A 32 -11.39 -24.17 -11.78
C GLY A 32 -11.39 -24.15 -13.30
N ALA A 33 -11.70 -23.01 -13.93
CA ALA A 33 -11.41 -22.77 -15.34
C ALA A 33 -11.44 -21.26 -15.63
N GLY A 34 -10.27 -20.62 -15.67
CA GLY A 34 -10.19 -19.18 -15.94
C GLY A 34 -8.77 -18.65 -15.84
N GLY A 35 -7.86 -19.16 -16.67
CA GLY A 35 -6.51 -18.61 -16.85
C GLY A 35 -6.21 -18.53 -18.34
N ALA A 36 -6.07 -17.31 -18.84
CA ALA A 36 -5.98 -16.96 -20.25
C ALA A 36 -4.70 -17.46 -20.93
N SER A 37 -4.86 -17.85 -22.20
CA SER A 37 -3.81 -18.19 -23.15
C SER A 37 -2.89 -17.00 -23.44
N VAL A 38 -1.59 -17.21 -23.29
CA VAL A 38 -0.54 -16.40 -23.93
C VAL A 38 0.18 -17.31 -24.93
N ALA A 39 0.03 -16.97 -26.21
CA ALA A 39 0.72 -17.61 -27.31
C ALA A 39 2.22 -17.37 -27.19
N SER A 40 2.98 -18.47 -27.16
CA SER A 40 4.42 -18.51 -27.36
C SER A 40 4.69 -19.57 -28.41
N GLU A 41 4.87 -19.13 -29.64
CA GLU A 41 5.33 -19.95 -30.76
C GLU A 41 6.77 -20.40 -30.45
N HIS A 42 6.94 -21.66 -30.05
CA HIS A 42 8.23 -22.32 -29.97
C HIS A 42 8.17 -23.60 -30.78
N ALA A 43 9.15 -23.74 -31.66
CA ALA A 43 9.25 -24.74 -32.70
C ALA A 43 9.09 -26.17 -32.15
N GLU A 44 8.32 -26.97 -32.87
CA GLU A 44 8.22 -28.42 -32.71
C GLU A 44 9.60 -29.06 -32.89
N GLY A 45 10.25 -29.34 -31.76
CA GLY A 45 11.01 -30.57 -31.62
C GLY A 45 10.06 -31.59 -31.01
N GLU A 46 9.79 -32.68 -31.73
CA GLU A 46 9.09 -33.85 -31.22
C GLU A 46 9.86 -34.42 -30.03
N HIS A 47 9.56 -33.93 -28.83
CA HIS A 47 9.84 -34.63 -27.61
C HIS A 47 8.65 -35.56 -27.42
N GLU A 48 8.85 -36.85 -27.72
CA GLU A 48 7.97 -37.90 -27.21
C GLU A 48 7.70 -37.60 -25.73
N GLU A 49 6.44 -37.39 -25.37
CA GLU A 49 6.00 -37.37 -23.98
C GLU A 49 6.35 -38.74 -23.40
N GLY A 50 7.57 -38.84 -22.87
CA GLY A 50 8.01 -39.98 -22.10
C GLY A 50 7.04 -40.12 -20.95
N GLU A 51 6.15 -41.10 -21.06
CA GLU A 51 5.37 -41.67 -19.96
C GLU A 51 6.25 -41.61 -18.71
N ALA A 52 5.79 -40.89 -17.67
CA ALA A 52 6.61 -40.63 -16.48
C ALA A 52 7.10 -41.98 -15.91
N GLY A 53 8.30 -42.36 -16.33
CA GLY A 53 8.76 -43.73 -16.27
C GLY A 53 9.14 -44.06 -14.85
N GLY A 54 8.27 -44.79 -14.16
CA GLY A 54 8.65 -45.42 -12.91
C GLY A 54 9.81 -46.38 -13.17
N LEU A 55 10.92 -46.21 -12.47
CA LEU A 55 12.03 -47.17 -12.49
C LEU A 55 11.71 -48.28 -11.49
N GLU A 56 11.49 -49.50 -11.97
CA GLU A 56 11.35 -50.66 -11.09
C GLU A 56 12.69 -50.96 -10.38
N MET A 57 12.64 -51.04 -9.04
CA MET A 57 13.80 -51.36 -8.21
C MET A 57 13.45 -52.43 -7.19
N THR A 58 14.40 -53.33 -6.94
CA THR A 58 14.26 -54.34 -5.88
C THR A 58 14.39 -53.71 -4.50
N SER A 59 13.77 -54.34 -3.49
CA SER A 59 13.80 -53.83 -2.12
C SER A 59 15.21 -53.77 -1.53
N GLU A 60 16.09 -54.66 -1.98
CA GLU A 60 17.51 -54.71 -1.63
C GLU A 60 18.26 -53.51 -2.20
N ALA A 61 17.98 -53.14 -3.45
CA ALA A 61 18.58 -51.99 -4.10
C ALA A 61 18.13 -50.67 -3.45
N ILE A 62 16.84 -50.55 -3.10
CA ILE A 62 16.30 -49.39 -2.37
C ILE A 62 16.98 -49.25 -1.00
N ARG A 63 17.14 -50.35 -0.27
CA ARG A 63 17.83 -50.36 1.04
C ARG A 63 19.32 -50.03 0.91
N ALA A 64 20.02 -50.60 -0.08
CA ALA A 64 21.44 -50.35 -0.30
C ALA A 64 21.73 -48.90 -0.71
N ALA A 65 20.83 -48.28 -1.47
CA ALA A 65 20.93 -46.88 -1.89
C ALA A 65 20.47 -45.87 -0.81
N GLY A 66 19.89 -46.33 0.30
CA GLY A 66 19.46 -45.47 1.41
C GLY A 66 18.26 -44.57 1.08
N ILE A 67 17.46 -44.90 0.07
CA ILE A 67 16.34 -44.08 -0.39
C ILE A 67 15.27 -43.98 0.71
N GLN A 68 14.93 -42.74 1.09
CA GLN A 68 13.87 -42.44 2.06
C GLN A 68 12.65 -41.86 1.36
N ILE A 69 11.47 -42.18 1.87
CA ILE A 69 10.20 -41.65 1.36
C ILE A 69 9.61 -40.75 2.44
N GLN A 70 9.26 -39.52 2.06
CA GLN A 70 8.51 -38.61 2.92
C GLN A 70 7.18 -38.25 2.23
N PRO A 71 6.03 -38.45 2.89
CA PRO A 71 4.74 -38.09 2.30
C PRO A 71 4.66 -36.57 2.11
N VAL A 72 4.15 -36.15 0.95
CA VAL A 72 3.88 -34.74 0.69
C VAL A 72 2.72 -34.29 1.58
N SER A 73 2.95 -33.29 2.41
CA SER A 73 1.91 -32.65 3.22
C SER A 73 1.78 -31.18 2.86
N ALA A 74 0.56 -30.69 2.69
CA ALA A 74 0.31 -29.26 2.58
C ALA A 74 0.63 -28.58 3.92
N GLY A 75 1.41 -27.50 3.86
CA GLY A 75 1.80 -26.70 5.03
C GLY A 75 2.08 -25.25 4.61
N GLY A 76 2.09 -24.35 5.59
CA GLY A 76 2.49 -22.95 5.36
C GLY A 76 4.01 -22.83 5.29
N PHE A 77 4.52 -22.14 4.26
CA PHE A 77 5.94 -21.79 4.18
C PHE A 77 6.19 -20.53 5.00
N ALA A 78 6.92 -20.64 6.11
CA ALA A 78 7.35 -19.50 6.92
C ALA A 78 8.69 -18.96 6.39
N GLY A 79 8.74 -18.65 5.10
CA GLY A 79 9.89 -17.95 4.52
C GLY A 79 9.91 -16.52 5.04
N GLU A 80 10.82 -16.20 5.94
CA GLU A 80 11.05 -14.83 6.38
C GLU A 80 12.07 -14.18 5.44
N ILE A 81 11.74 -13.01 4.90
CA ILE A 81 12.68 -12.20 4.12
C ILE A 81 13.08 -11.01 4.99
N LEU A 82 14.28 -11.09 5.55
CA LEU A 82 14.88 -9.98 6.29
C LEU A 82 15.25 -8.87 5.30
N THR A 83 14.67 -7.69 5.48
CA THR A 83 14.94 -6.51 4.65
C THR A 83 15.33 -5.32 5.54
N GLN A 84 16.15 -4.43 4.98
CA GLN A 84 16.52 -3.17 5.63
C GLN A 84 15.54 -2.07 5.22
N GLY A 85 15.14 -1.24 6.18
CA GLY A 85 14.28 -0.07 5.96
C GLY A 85 14.89 1.18 6.59
N VAL A 86 14.47 2.34 6.11
CA VAL A 86 14.86 3.65 6.67
C VAL A 86 13.63 4.39 7.20
N VAL A 87 13.81 5.16 8.26
CA VAL A 87 12.77 6.06 8.77
C VAL A 87 12.79 7.32 7.90
N ALA A 88 11.78 7.44 7.02
CA ALA A 88 11.56 8.64 6.24
C ALA A 88 10.57 9.57 6.95
N ALA A 89 10.72 10.88 6.74
CA ALA A 89 9.71 11.83 7.15
C ALA A 89 8.37 11.52 6.46
N THR A 90 7.25 11.78 7.14
CA THR A 90 5.92 11.68 6.54
C THR A 90 5.87 12.57 5.30
N PRO A 91 5.26 12.13 4.18
CA PRO A 91 5.03 12.99 3.03
C PRO A 91 4.28 14.28 3.48
N GLY A 92 4.96 15.43 3.41
CA GLY A 92 4.46 16.73 3.89
C GLY A 92 4.89 17.16 5.30
N GLY A 93 5.69 16.35 6.01
CA GLY A 93 6.30 16.70 7.31
C GLY A 93 7.50 17.65 7.22
N GLU A 94 7.85 18.09 6.01
CA GLU A 94 8.95 19.01 5.74
C GLU A 94 8.44 20.18 4.90
N ALA A 95 8.85 21.40 5.29
CA ALA A 95 8.56 22.61 4.54
C ALA A 95 9.82 23.48 4.48
N VAL A 96 10.25 23.82 3.27
CA VAL A 96 11.38 24.72 3.04
C VAL A 96 10.85 26.15 2.90
N LEU A 97 11.19 27.01 3.85
CA LEU A 97 10.80 28.41 3.84
C LEU A 97 11.85 29.26 3.11
N THR A 98 11.44 29.97 2.07
CA THR A 98 12.26 30.95 1.36
C THR A 98 11.66 32.35 1.47
N ALA A 99 12.53 33.36 1.61
CA ALA A 99 12.08 34.75 1.59
C ALA A 99 11.65 35.15 0.17
N ARG A 100 10.52 35.86 0.05
CA ARG A 100 10.00 36.31 -1.26
C ARG A 100 10.85 37.41 -1.89
N ALA A 101 11.47 38.27 -1.09
CA ALA A 101 12.31 39.37 -1.53
C ALA A 101 13.63 39.37 -0.76
N ALA A 102 14.70 39.84 -1.39
CA ALA A 102 15.98 40.01 -0.72
C ALA A 102 15.87 41.08 0.37
N GLY A 103 16.51 40.84 1.51
CA GLY A 103 16.41 41.69 2.67
C GLY A 103 17.34 41.26 3.81
N ALA A 104 17.42 42.10 4.83
CA ALA A 104 18.17 41.79 6.04
C ALA A 104 17.25 41.10 7.06
N VAL A 105 17.73 40.05 7.72
CA VAL A 105 17.01 39.40 8.82
C VAL A 105 17.19 40.26 10.06
N THR A 106 16.10 40.79 10.61
CA THR A 106 16.14 41.65 11.81
C THR A 106 15.82 40.90 13.09
N GLN A 107 15.03 39.83 12.98
CA GLN A 107 14.65 39.03 14.14
C GLN A 107 14.42 37.57 13.77
N ILE A 108 14.83 36.65 14.64
CA ILE A 108 14.61 35.21 14.54
C ILE A 108 13.85 34.76 15.78
N PHE A 109 12.73 34.08 15.60
CA PHE A 109 11.85 33.64 16.70
C PHE A 109 12.09 32.18 17.13
N LYS A 110 12.73 31.37 16.27
CA LYS A 110 12.90 29.92 16.48
C LYS A 110 14.33 29.48 16.22
N ARG A 111 14.77 28.47 16.97
CA ARG A 111 16.07 27.81 16.82
C ARG A 111 15.90 26.42 16.21
N LEU A 112 17.01 25.86 15.76
CA LEU A 112 17.04 24.49 15.24
C LEU A 112 16.60 23.51 16.33
N GLY A 113 15.62 22.65 16.00
CA GLY A 113 15.03 21.67 16.92
C GLY A 113 13.81 22.17 17.69
N ASP A 114 13.47 23.46 17.64
CA ASP A 114 12.24 23.95 18.26
C ASP A 114 11.01 23.46 17.46
N PRO A 115 9.92 23.06 18.14
CA PRO A 115 8.69 22.71 17.45
C PRO A 115 8.05 23.96 16.81
N VAL A 116 7.48 23.76 15.62
CA VAL A 116 6.80 24.79 14.83
C VAL A 116 5.38 24.34 14.48
N ARG A 117 4.46 25.30 14.33
CA ARG A 117 3.09 25.05 13.85
C ARG A 117 2.76 25.90 12.63
N ALA A 118 1.75 25.46 11.86
CA ALA A 118 1.26 26.22 10.73
C ALA A 118 0.80 27.63 11.17
N GLY A 119 1.22 28.65 10.43
CA GLY A 119 0.91 30.06 10.72
C GLY A 119 1.82 30.73 11.76
N GLU A 120 2.81 30.01 12.30
CA GLU A 120 3.75 30.59 13.27
C GLU A 120 4.84 31.40 12.55
N ALA A 121 5.13 32.60 13.06
CA ALA A 121 6.19 33.46 12.52
C ALA A 121 7.57 32.95 12.95
N LEU A 122 8.45 32.66 11.98
CA LEU A 122 9.80 32.12 12.25
C LEU A 122 10.89 33.21 12.26
N ALA A 123 10.76 34.23 11.42
CA ALA A 123 11.68 35.35 11.34
C ALA A 123 11.01 36.59 10.74
N ILE A 124 11.57 37.77 11.03
CA ILE A 124 11.25 39.03 10.35
C ILE A 124 12.40 39.38 9.42
N VAL A 125 12.06 39.67 8.16
CA VAL A 125 13.00 40.10 7.12
C VAL A 125 12.57 41.48 6.63
N GLU A 126 13.47 42.45 6.72
CA GLU A 126 13.27 43.79 6.18
C GLU A 126 13.81 43.86 4.75
N SER A 127 12.93 44.18 3.80
CA SER A 127 13.28 44.32 2.39
C SER A 127 13.11 45.76 1.90
N ARG A 128 14.12 46.26 1.19
CA ARG A 128 14.08 47.57 0.53
C ARG A 128 13.06 47.61 -0.62
N GLU A 129 12.93 46.50 -1.35
CA GLU A 129 11.97 46.39 -2.45
C GLU A 129 10.53 46.52 -1.95
N ALA A 130 10.20 45.80 -0.86
CA ALA A 130 8.89 45.91 -0.23
C ALA A 130 8.60 47.34 0.28
N ALA A 131 9.62 48.02 0.84
CA ALA A 131 9.49 49.41 1.28
C ALA A 131 9.21 50.36 0.12
N GLN A 132 9.88 50.18 -1.02
CA GLN A 132 9.66 51.00 -2.22
C GLN A 132 8.25 50.83 -2.77
N ILE A 133 7.78 49.59 -2.90
CA ILE A 133 6.41 49.29 -3.36
C ILE A 133 5.36 49.93 -2.43
N ALA A 134 5.59 49.88 -1.11
CA ALA A 134 4.70 50.51 -0.14
C ALA A 134 4.67 52.04 -0.28
N ALA A 135 5.83 52.67 -0.52
CA ALA A 135 5.93 54.11 -0.76
C ALA A 135 5.20 54.53 -2.04
N ASP A 136 5.41 53.82 -3.15
CA ASP A 136 4.75 54.09 -4.42
C ASP A 136 3.22 53.95 -4.30
N ARG A 137 2.75 52.92 -3.59
CA ARG A 137 1.33 52.74 -3.29
C ARG A 137 0.77 53.89 -2.46
N ALA A 138 1.50 54.38 -1.46
CA ALA A 138 1.07 55.49 -0.62
C ALA A 138 0.95 56.80 -1.40
N VAL A 139 1.89 57.06 -2.32
CA VAL A 139 1.81 58.22 -3.23
C VAL A 139 0.62 58.11 -4.18
N ALA A 140 0.39 56.92 -4.74
CA ALA A 140 -0.74 56.68 -5.64
C ALA A 140 -2.09 56.83 -4.92
N SER A 141 -2.24 56.31 -3.70
CA SER A 141 -3.48 56.45 -2.93
C SER A 141 -3.73 57.89 -2.50
N ALA A 142 -2.69 58.65 -2.13
CA ALA A 142 -2.83 60.07 -1.82
C ALA A 142 -3.34 60.89 -3.02
N ARG A 143 -2.81 60.62 -4.22
CA ARG A 143 -3.28 61.25 -5.47
C ARG A 143 -4.72 60.86 -5.80
N ALA A 144 -5.07 59.58 -5.64
CA ALA A 144 -6.43 59.10 -5.87
C ALA A 144 -7.45 59.79 -4.94
N ASN A 145 -7.11 59.91 -3.65
CA ASN A 145 -7.97 60.60 -2.68
C ASN A 145 -8.14 62.08 -3.01
N LEU A 146 -7.07 62.78 -3.43
CA LEU A 146 -7.14 64.18 -3.83
C LEU A 146 -8.00 64.40 -5.08
N ALA A 147 -7.98 63.46 -6.03
CA ALA A 147 -8.81 63.54 -7.23
C ALA A 147 -10.29 63.23 -6.97
N GLN A 148 -10.62 62.63 -5.82
CA GLN A 148 -11.97 62.24 -5.45
C GLN A 148 -12.72 63.32 -4.65
N THR A 149 -11.98 64.28 -4.10
CA THR A 149 -12.50 65.50 -3.44
C THR A 149 -12.63 66.65 -4.42
#